data_AF-A0AAW0HQK0-F1
#
_entry.id   AF-A0AAW0HQK0-F1
#
_cell.length_a   1.000
_cell.length_b   1.000
_cell.length_c   1.000
_cell.angle_alpha   90.00
_cell.angle_beta   90.00
_cell.angle_gamma   90.00
#
_symmetry.space_group_name_H-M   'P 1'
#
loop_
_entity.id
_entity.type
_entity.pdbx_description
1 polymer ?
#
loop_
_entity_poly.entity_id
_entity_poly.type
_entity_poly.pdbx_seq_one_letter_code
_entity_poly.pdbx_strand_id
1 'polypeptide(L)'
;MAAARGILQKNVPILYTASQACLQHPDVAAYKANRDLIYKQLQQAVTGISNAAQATASDDASQHQGGGGGELAYALNNFDKQIIVDPLSFSEERFRPSLEERLESIISGAALMADSSCTRDDRRERIVAECNAVRQALQDLLSEYMGNVSVRISL
;
A
#
# COMPACT_ATOMS: atom_id res chain seq x y z
N MET A 1 -12.98 -3.46 -5.59
CA MET A 1 -14.29 -3.57 -6.29
C MET A 1 -14.42 -2.68 -7.54
N ALA A 2 -14.19 -1.36 -7.46
CA ALA A 2 -14.42 -0.44 -8.59
C ALA A 2 -13.67 -0.83 -9.88
N ALA A 3 -12.37 -1.14 -9.77
CA ALA A 3 -11.55 -1.58 -10.91
C ALA A 3 -12.11 -2.83 -11.61
N ALA A 4 -12.49 -3.85 -10.83
CA ALA A 4 -13.05 -5.10 -11.37
C ALA A 4 -14.37 -4.86 -12.12
N ARG A 5 -15.26 -4.00 -11.59
CA ARG A 5 -16.49 -3.59 -12.30
C ARG A 5 -16.19 -2.84 -13.60
N GLY A 6 -15.20 -1.95 -13.60
CA GLY A 6 -14.77 -1.22 -14.79
C GLY A 6 -14.25 -2.16 -15.90
N ILE A 7 -13.41 -3.14 -15.53
CA ILE A 7 -12.93 -4.18 -16.47
C ILE A 7 -14.11 -4.98 -17.04
N LEU A 8 -15.03 -5.43 -16.17
CA LEU A 8 -16.21 -6.18 -16.60
C LEU A 8 -17.04 -5.40 -17.62
N GLN A 9 -17.40 -4.15 -17.29
CA GLN A 9 -18.21 -3.28 -18.16
C GLN A 9 -17.54 -3.00 -19.50
N LYS A 10 -16.22 -2.73 -19.50
CA LYS A 10 -15.46 -2.47 -20.72
C LYS A 10 -15.31 -3.70 -21.59
N ASN A 11 -15.05 -4.87 -21.00
CA ASN A 11 -14.62 -6.04 -21.76
C ASN A 11 -15.77 -6.88 -22.30
N VAL A 12 -16.99 -6.79 -21.76
CA VAL A 12 -18.16 -7.51 -22.30
C VAL A 12 -18.41 -7.22 -23.79
N PRO A 13 -18.51 -5.96 -24.25
CA PRO A 13 -18.69 -5.68 -25.68
C PRO A 13 -17.44 -6.05 -26.51
N ILE A 14 -16.24 -5.97 -25.94
CA ILE A 14 -14.99 -6.37 -26.64
C ILE A 14 -14.95 -7.89 -26.84
N LEU A 15 -15.42 -8.68 -25.88
CA LEU A 15 -15.50 -10.14 -26.02
C LEU A 15 -16.43 -10.53 -27.18
N TYR A 16 -17.54 -9.82 -27.35
CA TYR A 16 -18.46 -10.04 -28.45
C TYR A 16 -17.75 -9.87 -29.80
N THR A 17 -17.08 -8.73 -30.02
CA THR A 17 -16.39 -8.47 -31.29
C THR A 17 -15.18 -9.38 -31.51
N ALA A 18 -14.43 -9.71 -30.46
CA ALA A 18 -13.35 -10.69 -30.53
C ALA A 18 -13.85 -12.09 -30.91
N SER A 19 -15.00 -12.51 -30.36
CA SER A 19 -15.63 -13.78 -30.70
C SER A 19 -16.16 -13.80 -32.12
N GLN A 20 -16.75 -12.70 -32.58
CA GLN A 20 -17.20 -12.54 -33.96
C GLN A 20 -16.05 -12.68 -34.95
N ALA A 21 -14.91 -12.02 -34.70
CA ALA A 21 -13.71 -12.13 -35.53
C ALA A 21 -13.18 -13.57 -35.61
N CYS A 22 -13.19 -14.31 -34.49
CA CYS A 22 -12.79 -15.73 -34.47
C CYS A 22 -13.68 -16.62 -35.36
N LEU A 23 -14.98 -16.32 -35.46
CA LEU A 23 -15.91 -17.07 -36.28
C LEU A 23 -15.79 -16.72 -37.77
N GLN A 24 -15.50 -15.45 -38.07
CA GLN A 24 -15.29 -14.98 -39.45
C GLN A 24 -13.93 -15.43 -40.02
N HIS A 25 -12.92 -15.59 -39.17
CA HIS A 25 -11.57 -15.98 -39.56
C HIS A 25 -11.03 -17.12 -38.67
N PRO A 26 -11.53 -18.37 -38.83
CA PRO A 26 -11.21 -19.49 -37.92
C PRO A 26 -9.74 -19.91 -37.88
N ASP A 27 -8.98 -19.62 -38.94
CA ASP A 27 -7.59 -20.05 -39.09
C ASP A 27 -6.58 -19.05 -38.50
N VAL A 28 -7.04 -17.85 -38.12
CA VAL A 28 -6.17 -16.82 -37.55
C VAL A 28 -6.03 -17.03 -36.04
N ALA A 29 -4.93 -17.68 -35.63
CA ALA A 29 -4.63 -17.98 -34.23
C ALA A 29 -4.59 -16.73 -33.33
N ALA A 30 -4.19 -15.57 -33.87
CA ALA A 30 -4.15 -14.31 -33.13
C ALA A 30 -5.53 -13.87 -32.62
N TYR A 31 -6.61 -14.11 -33.37
CA TYR A 31 -7.97 -13.78 -32.90
C TYR A 31 -8.42 -14.68 -31.76
N LYS A 32 -8.11 -15.98 -31.83
CA LYS A 32 -8.38 -16.92 -30.73
C LYS A 32 -7.64 -16.48 -29.46
N ALA A 33 -6.35 -16.16 -29.57
CA ALA A 33 -5.54 -15.67 -28.46
C ALA A 33 -6.11 -14.37 -27.86
N ASN A 34 -6.54 -13.41 -28.70
CA ASN A 34 -7.17 -12.17 -28.25
C ASN A 34 -8.47 -12.43 -27.49
N ARG A 35 -9.39 -13.23 -28.06
CA ARG A 35 -10.66 -13.60 -27.42
C ARG A 35 -10.44 -14.28 -26.08
N ASP A 36 -9.53 -15.25 -26.03
CA ASP A 36 -9.26 -16.03 -24.83
C ASP A 36 -8.62 -15.16 -23.72
N LEU A 37 -7.79 -14.18 -24.09
CA LEU A 37 -7.26 -13.17 -23.15
C LEU A 37 -8.37 -12.30 -22.56
N ILE A 38 -9.28 -11.78 -23.40
CA ILE A 38 -10.41 -10.95 -22.93
C ILE A 38 -11.33 -11.77 -22.03
N TYR A 39 -11.59 -13.03 -22.38
CA TYR A 39 -12.39 -13.93 -21.55
C TYR A 39 -11.75 -14.17 -20.18
N LYS A 40 -10.43 -14.43 -20.13
CA LYS A 40 -9.69 -14.55 -18.86
C LYS A 40 -9.78 -13.27 -18.02
N GLN A 41 -9.66 -12.09 -18.62
CA GLN A 41 -9.82 -10.81 -17.92
C GLN A 41 -11.23 -10.64 -17.35
N LEU A 42 -12.27 -11.06 -18.08
CA LEU A 42 -13.65 -11.05 -17.60
C LEU A 42 -13.86 -12.01 -16.42
N GLN A 43 -13.32 -13.22 -16.50
CA GLN A 43 -13.39 -14.19 -15.41
C GLN A 43 -12.69 -13.65 -14.16
N GLN A 44 -11.49 -13.09 -14.31
CA GLN A 44 -10.77 -12.43 -13.21
C GLN A 44 -11.57 -11.26 -12.61
N ALA A 45 -12.23 -10.46 -13.46
CA ALA A 45 -13.07 -9.37 -13.00
C ALA A 45 -14.29 -9.87 -12.18
N VAL A 46 -14.96 -10.94 -12.61
CA VAL A 46 -16.08 -11.54 -11.88
C VAL A 46 -15.60 -12.09 -10.53
N THR A 47 -14.49 -12.83 -10.50
CA THR A 47 -13.89 -13.31 -9.24
C THR A 47 -13.51 -12.14 -8.33
N GLY A 48 -12.90 -11.08 -8.87
CA GLY A 48 -12.53 -9.88 -8.12
C GLY A 48 -13.74 -9.13 -7.55
N ILE A 49 -14.89 -9.14 -8.24
CA ILE A 49 -16.15 -8.61 -7.71
C ILE A 49 -16.67 -9.48 -6.56
N SER A 50 -16.70 -10.80 -6.73
CA SER A 50 -17.16 -11.73 -5.68
C SER A 50 -16.33 -11.58 -4.41
N ASN A 51 -15.00 -11.61 -4.53
CA ASN A 51 -14.10 -11.49 -3.39
C ASN A 51 -14.28 -10.16 -2.67
N ALA A 52 -14.37 -9.05 -3.42
CA ALA A 52 -14.57 -7.73 -2.83
C ALA A 52 -15.96 -7.54 -2.21
N ALA A 53 -16.99 -8.25 -2.69
CA ALA A 53 -18.34 -8.20 -2.15
C ALA A 53 -18.50 -9.05 -0.88
N GLN A 54 -17.70 -10.11 -0.74
CA GLN A 54 -17.69 -10.99 0.42
C GLN A 54 -16.69 -10.57 1.51
N ALA A 55 -15.78 -9.65 1.20
CA ALA A 55 -14.83 -9.11 2.16
C ALA A 55 -15.58 -8.40 3.31
N THR A 56 -15.58 -9.02 4.49
CA THR A 56 -16.04 -8.40 5.73
C THR A 56 -14.93 -7.59 6.37
N ALA A 57 -15.29 -6.62 7.22
CA ALA A 57 -14.30 -5.84 7.97
C ALA A 57 -13.41 -6.79 8.79
N SER A 58 -12.12 -6.86 8.43
CA SER A 58 -11.09 -7.49 9.26
C SER A 58 -10.53 -6.44 10.22
N ASP A 59 -10.03 -6.84 11.40
CA ASP A 59 -9.50 -5.88 12.39
C ASP A 59 -8.33 -5.04 11.82
N ASP A 60 -7.58 -5.56 10.85
CA ASP A 60 -6.53 -4.85 10.10
C ASP A 60 -7.06 -3.72 9.18
N ALA A 61 -8.37 -3.75 8.87
CA ALA A 61 -9.04 -2.69 8.14
C ALA A 61 -9.24 -1.43 8.99
N SER A 62 -9.16 -1.51 10.33
CA SER A 62 -9.19 -0.33 11.20
C SER A 62 -7.94 0.54 11.01
N GLN A 63 -6.83 -0.08 10.60
CA GLN A 63 -5.55 0.57 10.30
C GLN A 63 -5.48 1.13 8.87
N HIS A 64 -6.46 0.83 8.01
CA HIS A 64 -6.54 1.29 6.61
C HIS A 64 -7.71 2.26 6.33
N GLN A 65 -8.43 2.69 7.38
CA GLN A 65 -9.75 3.32 7.23
C GLN A 65 -9.76 4.85 7.07
N GLY A 66 -8.61 5.52 6.96
CA GLY A 66 -8.59 6.97 6.73
C GLY A 66 -8.67 7.37 5.26
N GLY A 67 -9.90 7.41 4.73
CA GLY A 67 -10.31 8.29 3.62
C GLY A 67 -9.38 8.40 2.41
N GLY A 68 -9.54 7.50 1.43
CA GLY A 68 -9.29 7.72 0.00
C GLY A 68 -7.90 8.20 -0.48
N GLY A 69 -6.95 8.43 0.42
CA GLY A 69 -5.58 8.85 0.13
C GLY A 69 -4.69 7.65 -0.19
N GLY A 70 -3.60 7.90 -0.91
CA GLY A 70 -2.59 6.86 -1.20
C GLY A 70 -2.02 6.26 0.09
N GLU A 71 -1.72 4.96 0.06
CA GLU A 71 -1.29 4.17 1.22
C GLU A 71 -0.12 4.80 1.99
N LEU A 72 0.96 5.17 1.28
CA LEU A 72 2.13 5.81 1.90
C LEU A 72 1.78 7.18 2.51
N ALA A 73 0.90 7.95 1.86
CA ALA A 73 0.48 9.25 2.39
C ALA A 73 -0.37 9.09 3.65
N TYR A 74 -1.23 8.08 3.68
CA TYR A 74 -1.98 7.71 4.87
C TYR A 74 -1.05 7.27 6.01
N ALA A 75 -0.08 6.39 5.72
CA ALA A 75 0.90 5.92 6.70
C ALA A 75 1.71 7.07 7.31
N LEU A 76 2.20 8.00 6.49
CA LEU A 76 2.91 9.20 6.93
C LEU A 76 2.05 10.08 7.85
N ASN A 77 0.82 10.39 7.46
CA ASN A 77 -0.09 11.23 8.26
C ASN A 77 -0.48 10.54 9.58
N ASN A 78 -0.66 9.22 9.55
CA ASN A 78 -0.98 8.46 10.74
C ASN A 78 0.22 8.38 11.70
N PHE A 79 1.44 8.22 11.17
CA PHE A 79 2.67 8.25 11.97
C PHE A 79 2.88 9.60 12.66
N ASP A 80 2.71 10.70 11.92
CA ASP A 80 2.82 12.07 12.44
C ASP A 80 1.86 12.33 13.63
N LYS A 81 0.65 11.76 13.59
CA LYS A 81 -0.31 11.86 14.70
C LYS A 81 0.04 10.99 15.90
N GLN A 82 0.77 9.89 15.69
CA GLN A 82 1.07 8.91 16.73
C GLN A 82 2.42 9.15 17.41
N ILE A 83 3.29 9.99 16.82
CA ILE A 83 4.64 10.22 17.35
C ILE A 83 4.66 11.08 18.63
N ILE A 84 3.64 11.92 18.84
CA ILE A 84 3.49 12.74 20.04
C ILE A 84 2.63 11.99 21.05
N VAL A 85 3.23 11.58 22.16
CA VAL A 85 2.51 10.90 23.26
C VAL A 85 2.76 11.64 24.56
N ASP A 86 1.74 11.65 25.43
CA ASP A 86 1.88 12.18 26.77
C ASP A 86 3.00 11.41 27.51
N PRO A 87 4.10 12.08 27.91
CA PRO A 87 5.22 11.44 28.60
C PRO A 87 4.83 10.66 29.85
N LEU A 88 3.69 10.98 30.48
CA LEU A 88 3.16 10.26 31.65
C LEU A 88 2.52 8.91 31.31
N SER A 89 2.11 8.73 30.06
CA SER A 89 1.46 7.51 29.54
C SER A 89 2.41 6.64 28.71
N PHE A 90 3.64 7.09 28.51
CA PHE A 90 4.63 6.40 27.70
C PHE A 90 5.01 5.04 28.32
N SER A 91 4.86 3.97 27.53
CA SER A 91 5.30 2.62 27.86
C SER A 91 6.24 2.15 26.78
N GLU A 92 7.52 1.98 27.11
CA GLU A 92 8.56 1.58 26.15
C GLU A 92 8.21 0.27 25.46
N GLU A 93 7.83 -0.76 26.22
CA GLU A 93 7.54 -2.11 25.73
C GLU A 93 6.42 -2.16 24.67
N ARG A 94 5.53 -1.15 24.65
CA ARG A 94 4.43 -1.08 23.66
C ARG A 94 4.67 -0.03 22.60
N PHE A 95 5.20 1.12 22.99
CA PHE A 95 5.25 2.29 22.11
C PHE A 95 6.44 2.25 21.17
N ARG A 96 7.61 1.81 21.66
CA ARG A 96 8.81 1.65 20.87
C ARG A 96 8.61 0.68 19.69
N PRO A 97 8.20 -0.58 19.89
CA PRO A 97 8.02 -1.51 18.77
C PRO A 97 6.95 -1.03 17.78
N SER A 98 5.87 -0.40 18.27
CA SER A 98 4.81 0.15 17.40
C SER A 98 5.32 1.28 16.50
N LEU A 99 6.09 2.24 17.02
CA LEU A 99 6.64 3.33 16.20
C LEU A 99 7.71 2.83 15.22
N GLU A 100 8.59 1.93 15.66
CA GLU A 100 9.63 1.35 14.80
C GLU A 100 9.01 0.56 13.64
N GLU A 101 8.01 -0.27 13.91
CA GLU A 101 7.27 -1.02 12.88
C GLU A 101 6.58 -0.08 11.89
N ARG A 102 5.91 0.97 12.37
CA ARG A 102 5.23 1.95 11.51
C ARG A 102 6.22 2.74 10.65
N LEU A 103 7.36 3.11 11.21
CA LEU A 103 8.40 3.80 10.44
C LEU A 103 8.99 2.90 9.36
N GLU A 104 9.28 1.63 9.68
CA GLU A 104 9.81 0.69 8.69
C GLU A 104 8.78 0.36 7.59
N SER A 105 7.48 0.37 7.90
CA SER A 105 6.42 0.30 6.88
C SER A 105 6.47 1.51 5.91
N ILE A 106 6.66 2.72 6.43
CA ILE A 106 6.82 3.95 5.62
C ILE A 106 8.08 3.87 4.76
N ILE A 107 9.21 3.45 5.35
CA ILE A 107 10.49 3.30 4.64
C ILE A 107 10.37 2.26 3.54
N SER A 108 9.67 1.15 3.79
CA SER A 108 9.39 0.13 2.78
C SER A 108 8.57 0.70 1.61
N GLY A 109 7.54 1.51 1.89
CA GLY A 109 6.78 2.20 0.85
C GLY A 109 7.61 3.24 0.07
N ALA A 110 8.51 3.97 0.75
CA ALA A 110 9.43 4.91 0.11
C ALA A 110 10.49 4.20 -0.75
N ALA A 111 10.95 3.01 -0.35
CA ALA A 111 11.89 2.19 -1.11
C ALA A 111 11.30 1.78 -2.47
N LEU A 112 10.01 1.41 -2.52
CA LEU A 112 9.33 1.13 -3.79
C LEU A 112 9.39 2.32 -4.77
N MET A 113 9.36 3.56 -4.26
CA MET A 113 9.53 4.76 -5.09
C MET A 113 10.98 4.99 -5.49
N ALA A 114 11.92 4.77 -4.57
CA ALA A 114 13.35 4.97 -4.80
C ALA A 114 13.92 3.97 -5.82
N ASP A 115 13.50 2.71 -5.75
CA ASP A 115 14.01 1.59 -6.55
C ASP A 115 13.23 1.40 -7.87
N SER A 116 12.25 2.26 -8.15
CA SER A 116 11.54 2.24 -9.43
C SER A 116 12.47 2.57 -10.59
N SER A 117 12.33 1.85 -11.70
CA SER A 117 13.12 2.06 -12.92
C SER A 117 12.93 3.43 -13.56
N CYS A 118 11.87 4.16 -13.19
CA CYS A 118 11.63 5.53 -13.64
C CYS A 118 12.12 6.61 -12.67
N THR A 119 12.78 6.24 -11.57
CA THR A 119 13.34 7.18 -10.60
C THR A 119 14.79 7.49 -10.94
N ARG A 120 15.12 8.78 -11.01
CA ARG A 120 16.50 9.24 -11.25
C ARG A 120 17.40 8.93 -10.05
N ASP A 121 18.67 8.63 -10.30
CA ASP A 121 19.64 8.31 -9.25
C ASP A 121 19.78 9.39 -8.18
N ASP A 122 19.84 10.67 -8.57
CA ASP A 122 19.93 11.78 -7.61
C ASP A 122 18.69 11.89 -6.72
N ARG A 123 17.52 11.48 -7.21
CA ARG A 123 16.28 11.41 -6.43
C ARG A 123 16.29 10.18 -5.51
N ARG A 124 16.74 9.03 -6.01
CA ARG A 124 16.90 7.78 -5.25
C ARG A 124 17.82 7.99 -4.04
N GLU A 125 19.00 8.56 -4.26
CA GLU A 125 19.97 8.86 -3.20
C GLU A 125 19.39 9.78 -2.13
N ARG A 126 18.64 10.81 -2.52
CA ARG A 126 17.94 11.69 -1.58
C ARG A 126 16.90 10.94 -0.76
N ILE A 127 16.07 10.09 -1.38
CA ILE A 127 15.07 9.30 -0.65
C ILE A 127 15.76 8.39 0.38
N VAL A 128 16.85 7.71 -0.02
CA VAL A 128 17.62 6.84 0.89
C VAL A 128 18.21 7.65 2.05
N ALA A 129 18.78 8.82 1.78
CA ALA A 129 19.33 9.69 2.82
C ALA A 129 18.25 10.14 3.81
N GLU A 130 17.08 10.58 3.33
CA GLU A 130 15.95 10.99 4.17
C GLU A 130 15.37 9.82 4.99
N CYS A 131 15.27 8.61 4.42
CA CYS A 131 14.86 7.40 5.16
C CYS A 131 15.82 7.09 6.32
N ASN A 132 17.12 7.27 6.11
CA ASN A 132 18.11 7.09 7.18
C ASN A 132 18.04 8.22 8.22
N ALA A 133 17.82 9.46 7.77
CA ALA A 133 17.68 10.62 8.65
C ALA A 133 16.46 10.47 9.57
N VAL A 134 15.29 10.07 9.06
CA VAL A 134 14.09 9.86 9.88
C VAL A 134 14.24 8.67 10.84
N ARG A 135 14.97 7.61 10.44
CA ARG A 135 15.30 6.49 11.34
C ARG A 135 16.14 6.98 12.51
N GLN A 136 17.17 7.80 12.23
CA GLN A 136 17.99 8.37 13.29
C GLN A 136 17.18 9.30 14.21
N ALA A 137 16.37 10.19 13.63
CA ALA A 137 15.52 11.10 14.41
C ALA A 137 14.54 10.36 15.34
N LEU A 138 13.99 9.22 14.89
CA LEU A 138 13.14 8.39 15.75
C LEU A 138 13.93 7.79 16.93
N GLN A 139 15.16 7.30 16.68
CA GLN A 139 16.00 6.74 17.75
C GLN A 139 16.41 7.81 18.78
N ASP A 140 16.73 9.02 18.30
CA ASP A 140 17.03 10.16 19.17
C ASP A 140 15.80 10.52 20.04
N LEU A 141 14.60 10.60 19.44
CA LEU A 141 13.35 10.85 20.14
C LEU A 141 13.04 9.79 21.21
N LEU A 142 13.16 8.51 20.85
CA LEU A 142 12.94 7.41 21.79
C LEU A 142 13.91 7.47 22.98
N SER A 143 15.17 7.85 22.72
CA SER A 143 16.19 8.03 23.76
C SER A 143 15.82 9.17 24.72
N GLU A 144 15.27 10.27 24.23
CA GLU A 144 14.77 11.37 25.07
C GLU A 144 13.58 10.95 25.94
N TYR A 145 12.62 10.20 25.39
CA TYR A 145 11.51 9.67 26.19
C TYR A 145 12.00 8.74 27.32
N MET A 146 13.00 7.91 27.07
CA MET A 146 13.62 7.05 28.09
C MET A 146 14.32 7.88 29.18
N GLY A 147 15.10 8.89 28.78
CA GLY A 147 15.80 9.77 29.72
C GLY A 147 14.85 10.49 30.68
N ASN A 148 13.70 10.95 30.18
CA ASN A 148 12.69 11.65 30.98
C ASN A 148 12.02 10.74 32.03
N VAL A 149 11.87 9.44 31.77
CA VAL A 149 11.35 8.47 32.73
C VAL A 149 12.39 8.15 33.81
N SER A 150 13.66 7.96 33.44
CA SER A 150 14.74 7.62 34.39
C SER A 150 15.07 8.74 35.38
N VAL A 151 15.08 10.00 34.92
CA VAL A 151 15.31 11.17 35.78
C VAL A 151 14.18 11.35 36.80
N ARG A 152 12.94 11.02 36.43
CA ARG A 152 11.77 11.14 37.31
C ARG A 152 11.65 10.04 38.37
N ILE A 153 12.11 8.82 38.12
CA ILE A 153 12.15 7.75 39.14
C ILE A 153 13.23 8.04 40.20
N SER A 154 14.22 8.87 39.87
CA SER A 154 15.35 9.21 40.73
C SER A 154 15.13 10.45 41.63
N LEU A 155 13.98 11.11 41.52
CA LEU A 155 13.54 12.27 42.31
C LEU A 155 12.46 11.85 43.32
#